data_AF-A0A7J8J0V0-F1
#
_entry.id   AF-A0A7J8J0V0-F1
#
_cell.length_a   1.000
_cell.length_b   1.000
_cell.length_c   1.000
_cell.angle_alpha   90.00
_cell.angle_beta   90.00
_cell.angle_gamma   90.00
#
_symmetry.space_group_name_H-M   'P 1'
#
loop_
_entity.id
_entity.type
_entity.pdbx_description
1 polymer ?
#
loop_
_entity_poly.entity_id
_entity_poly.type
_entity_poly.pdbx_seq_one_letter_code
_entity_poly.pdbx_strand_id
1 'polypeptide(L)'
;MAEDSDQNALAGAGALQEALRALLPRTKEELKLDLSENVERSVVMLLQQSADLFYGGERSECLQTSEAILDYSWEKLNTGAWQDVDKDWRRVYAFGCLLKAMCLCEEPGDATVATALRVCDMGLLMGAAIFEDILIKVAAVLQMHLLPGKRPAQGPAQEQPCIKKARNGHVSIPDMRSEKAVPRLHCPSLQHFRKHYLMPQKPVILEGVADHWPCMKKWSLEYIQEIAGCRTVPVEVGSRYTDEEWSQRLMTVNEFISKYILNEVRIRKRKKLL
;
A
#
# COMPACT_ATOMS: atom_id res chain seq x y z
N MET A 1 -11.66 -29.49 -20.14
CA MET A 1 -11.11 -28.12 -19.92
C MET A 1 -11.57 -27.49 -18.61
N ALA A 2 -12.69 -27.89 -17.99
CA ALA A 2 -13.06 -27.43 -16.64
C ALA A 2 -12.24 -28.11 -15.53
N GLU A 3 -11.98 -29.42 -15.65
CA GLU A 3 -11.27 -30.21 -14.61
C GLU A 3 -9.79 -29.82 -14.42
N ASP A 4 -9.13 -29.31 -15.47
CA ASP A 4 -7.71 -28.91 -15.46
C ASP A 4 -7.51 -27.50 -14.86
N SER A 5 -8.57 -26.69 -14.82
CA SER A 5 -8.60 -25.38 -14.15
C SER A 5 -8.77 -25.53 -12.64
N ASP A 6 -9.61 -26.47 -12.19
CA ASP A 6 -9.87 -26.71 -10.77
C ASP A 6 -8.67 -27.37 -10.07
N GLN A 7 -7.96 -28.29 -10.72
CA GLN A 7 -6.76 -28.91 -10.14
C GLN A 7 -5.59 -27.92 -9.97
N ASN A 8 -5.40 -26.99 -10.92
CA ASN A 8 -4.40 -25.93 -10.81
C ASN A 8 -4.76 -24.87 -9.75
N ALA A 9 -6.05 -24.58 -9.56
CA ALA A 9 -6.52 -23.66 -8.53
C ALA A 9 -6.33 -24.26 -7.12
N LEU A 10 -6.66 -25.54 -6.93
CA LEU A 10 -6.43 -26.25 -5.67
C LEU A 10 -4.94 -26.34 -5.30
N ALA A 11 -4.07 -26.61 -6.28
CA ALA A 11 -2.63 -26.65 -6.07
C ALA A 11 -2.03 -25.27 -5.70
N GLY A 12 -2.53 -24.19 -6.32
CA GLY A 12 -2.14 -22.82 -6.00
C GLY A 12 -2.60 -22.38 -4.60
N ALA A 13 -3.81 -22.77 -4.20
CA ALA A 13 -4.37 -22.51 -2.88
C ALA A 13 -3.54 -23.15 -1.76
N GLY A 14 -3.17 -24.43 -1.93
CA GLY A 14 -2.30 -25.14 -0.97
C GLY A 14 -0.92 -24.49 -0.83
N ALA A 15 -0.29 -24.13 -1.95
CA ALA A 15 1.02 -23.49 -1.96
C ALA A 15 1.01 -22.09 -1.28
N LEU A 16 -0.06 -21.30 -1.48
CA LEU A 16 -0.24 -20.02 -0.81
C LEU A 16 -0.31 -20.20 0.71
N GLN A 17 -1.15 -21.14 1.15
CA GLN A 17 -1.36 -21.39 2.58
C GLN A 17 -0.07 -21.86 3.27
N GLU A 18 0.69 -22.74 2.62
CA GLU A 18 2.00 -23.19 3.12
C GLU A 18 3.00 -22.03 3.22
N ALA A 19 3.09 -21.19 2.19
CA ALA A 19 3.99 -20.03 2.20
C ALA A 19 3.64 -19.03 3.31
N LEU A 20 2.34 -18.76 3.52
CA LEU A 20 1.87 -17.88 4.59
C LEU A 20 2.12 -18.49 5.99
N ARG A 21 1.85 -19.78 6.18
CA ARG A 21 2.14 -20.48 7.44
C ARG A 21 3.64 -20.47 7.77
N ALA A 22 4.51 -20.57 6.77
CA ALA A 22 5.96 -20.54 6.96
C ALA A 22 6.49 -19.20 7.49
N LEU A 23 5.73 -18.11 7.31
CA LEU A 23 6.10 -16.78 7.82
C LEU A 23 5.70 -16.57 9.30
N LEU A 24 4.75 -17.35 9.80
CA LEU A 24 4.19 -17.15 11.13
C LEU A 24 5.02 -17.85 12.21
N PRO A 25 5.02 -17.31 13.44
CA PRO A 25 5.57 -18.02 14.59
C PRO A 25 4.86 -19.36 14.81
N ARG A 26 5.59 -20.36 15.31
CA ARG A 26 5.06 -21.72 15.46
C ARG A 26 4.07 -21.85 16.61
N THR A 27 4.22 -20.99 17.60
CA THR A 27 3.43 -20.99 18.83
C THR A 27 2.89 -19.59 19.09
N LYS A 28 1.80 -19.49 19.84
CA LYS A 28 1.20 -18.20 20.22
C LYS A 28 2.10 -17.41 21.16
N GLU A 29 2.91 -18.07 21.97
CA GLU A 29 3.82 -17.44 22.93
C GLU A 29 4.91 -16.63 22.22
N GLU A 30 5.31 -17.09 21.01
CA GLU A 30 6.23 -16.35 20.15
C GLU A 30 5.60 -15.07 19.58
N LEU A 31 4.27 -14.89 19.66
CA LEU A 31 3.63 -13.65 19.26
C LEU A 31 3.98 -12.46 20.19
N LYS A 32 4.55 -12.69 21.37
CA LYS A 32 5.03 -11.62 22.28
C LYS A 32 4.08 -10.42 22.34
N LEU A 33 2.82 -10.68 22.72
CA LEU A 33 1.75 -9.69 22.86
C LEU A 33 1.94 -8.80 24.09
N ASP A 34 3.19 -8.39 24.35
CA ASP A 34 3.58 -7.52 25.46
C ASP A 34 3.17 -6.08 25.09
N LEU A 35 1.94 -5.71 25.46
CA LEU A 35 1.37 -4.36 25.30
C LEU A 35 1.40 -3.63 26.65
N SER A 36 1.65 -2.32 26.64
CA SER A 36 1.63 -1.50 27.84
C SER A 36 0.22 -1.27 28.39
N GLU A 37 0.15 -0.69 29.58
CA GLU A 37 -1.10 -0.30 30.26
C GLU A 37 -1.92 0.76 29.51
N ASN A 38 -1.35 1.37 28.46
CA ASN A 38 -2.03 2.34 27.60
C ASN A 38 -3.08 1.69 26.69
N VAL A 39 -3.01 0.36 26.51
CA VAL A 39 -4.04 -0.42 25.83
C VAL A 39 -4.95 -1.03 26.88
N GLU A 40 -6.26 -0.86 26.66
CA GLU A 40 -7.27 -1.35 27.58
C GLU A 40 -7.19 -2.87 27.74
N ARG A 41 -7.29 -3.35 28.98
CA ARG A 41 -7.15 -4.77 29.31
C ARG A 41 -8.13 -5.67 28.54
N SER A 42 -9.35 -5.19 28.27
CA SER A 42 -10.35 -5.91 27.47
C SER A 42 -9.85 -6.18 26.05
N VAL A 43 -9.16 -5.21 25.43
CA VAL A 43 -8.62 -5.35 24.08
C VAL A 43 -7.42 -6.28 24.06
N VAL A 44 -6.54 -6.19 25.06
CA VAL A 44 -5.41 -7.13 25.21
C VAL A 44 -5.93 -8.57 25.34
N MET A 45 -6.97 -8.78 26.17
CA MET A 45 -7.62 -10.09 26.33
C MET A 45 -8.26 -10.58 25.03
N LEU A 46 -8.96 -9.70 24.30
CA LEU A 46 -9.57 -10.04 23.01
C LEU A 46 -8.52 -10.40 21.96
N LEU A 47 -7.38 -9.68 21.93
CA LEU A 47 -6.28 -9.99 21.04
C LEU A 47 -5.63 -11.34 21.38
N GLN A 48 -5.42 -11.64 22.66
CA GLN A 48 -4.94 -12.94 23.11
C GLN A 48 -5.93 -14.07 22.74
N GLN A 49 -7.22 -13.84 22.90
CA GLN A 49 -8.27 -14.78 22.49
C GLN A 49 -8.26 -14.99 20.98
N SER A 50 -8.11 -13.94 20.18
CA SER A 50 -8.03 -14.05 18.71
C SER A 50 -6.82 -14.87 18.28
N ALA A 51 -5.67 -14.68 18.93
CA ALA A 51 -4.50 -15.54 18.73
C ALA A 51 -4.76 -17.00 19.15
N ASP A 52 -5.44 -17.25 20.26
CA ASP A 52 -5.80 -18.61 20.70
C ASP A 52 -6.70 -19.31 19.67
N LEU A 53 -7.72 -18.62 19.16
CA LEU A 53 -8.60 -19.11 18.10
C LEU A 53 -7.82 -19.40 16.82
N PHE A 54 -6.90 -18.50 16.44
CA PHE A 54 -6.04 -18.65 15.27
C PHE A 54 -5.19 -19.93 15.30
N TYR A 55 -4.51 -20.18 16.43
CA TYR A 55 -3.66 -21.37 16.60
C TYR A 55 -4.46 -22.64 16.92
N GLY A 56 -5.66 -22.49 17.49
CA GLY A 56 -6.62 -23.57 17.71
C GLY A 56 -7.36 -24.04 16.45
N GLY A 57 -7.29 -23.27 15.36
CA GLY A 57 -7.94 -23.60 14.08
C GLY A 57 -9.38 -23.08 13.95
N GLU A 58 -9.88 -22.30 14.91
CA GLU A 58 -11.21 -21.69 14.93
C GLU A 58 -11.19 -20.40 14.09
N ARG A 59 -11.12 -20.55 12.75
CA ARG A 59 -10.83 -19.44 11.82
C ARG A 59 -11.95 -18.42 11.69
N SER A 60 -13.20 -18.86 11.71
CA SER A 60 -14.37 -18.00 11.60
C SER A 60 -14.47 -17.07 12.82
N GLU A 61 -14.28 -17.62 14.01
CA GLU A 61 -14.26 -16.91 15.29
C GLU A 61 -13.03 -16.00 15.38
N CYS A 62 -11.87 -16.47 14.92
CA CYS A 62 -10.67 -15.64 14.81
C CYS A 62 -10.90 -14.45 13.86
N LEU A 63 -11.57 -14.66 12.72
CA LEU A 63 -11.90 -13.59 11.78
C LEU A 63 -12.80 -12.56 12.46
N GLN A 64 -13.91 -12.98 13.08
CA GLN A 64 -14.83 -12.09 13.79
C GLN A 64 -14.15 -11.29 14.91
N THR A 65 -13.32 -11.95 15.73
CA THR A 65 -12.57 -11.28 16.81
C THR A 65 -11.53 -10.31 16.26
N SER A 66 -10.84 -10.66 15.18
CA SER A 66 -9.89 -9.76 14.51
C SER A 66 -10.56 -8.53 13.90
N GLU A 67 -11.80 -8.66 13.40
CA GLU A 67 -12.60 -7.54 12.90
C GLU A 67 -12.99 -6.59 14.01
N ALA A 68 -13.46 -7.11 15.15
CA ALA A 68 -13.77 -6.30 16.33
C ALA A 68 -12.52 -5.55 16.85
N ILE A 69 -11.35 -6.19 16.85
CA ILE A 69 -10.07 -5.54 17.21
C ILE A 69 -9.75 -4.41 16.24
N LEU A 70 -9.91 -4.64 14.93
CA LEU A 70 -9.62 -3.65 13.90
C LEU A 70 -10.55 -2.44 13.98
N ASP A 71 -11.85 -2.65 14.17
CA ASP A 71 -12.82 -1.57 14.29
C ASP A 71 -12.50 -0.68 15.50
N TYR A 72 -12.25 -1.31 16.65
CA TYR A 72 -11.95 -0.57 17.87
C TYR A 72 -10.61 0.15 17.82
N SER A 73 -9.55 -0.54 17.36
CA SER A 73 -8.23 0.09 17.25
C SER A 73 -8.22 1.18 16.17
N TRP A 74 -8.97 1.03 15.07
CA TRP A 74 -9.16 2.10 14.09
C TRP A 74 -9.71 3.38 14.72
N GLU A 75 -10.75 3.27 15.55
CA GLU A 75 -11.30 4.43 16.26
C GLU A 75 -10.24 5.08 17.16
N LYS A 76 -9.45 4.29 17.88
CA LYS A 76 -8.36 4.80 18.73
C LYS A 76 -7.27 5.50 17.92
N LEU A 77 -6.89 4.94 16.77
CA LEU A 77 -5.89 5.55 15.87
C LEU A 77 -6.38 6.87 15.24
N ASN A 78 -7.70 7.04 15.10
CA ASN A 78 -8.32 8.22 14.49
C ASN A 78 -8.94 9.17 15.53
N THR A 79 -8.71 8.94 16.82
CA THR A 79 -9.14 9.83 17.90
C THR A 79 -8.00 10.78 18.26
N GLY A 80 -8.12 12.06 17.87
CA GLY A 80 -7.14 13.09 18.19
C GLY A 80 -6.05 13.26 17.13
N ALA A 81 -4.92 13.87 17.51
CA ALA A 81 -3.82 14.13 16.59
C ALA A 81 -2.93 12.89 16.42
N TRP A 82 -2.57 12.56 15.17
CA TRP A 82 -1.78 11.38 14.84
C TRP A 82 -0.45 11.26 15.60
N GLN A 83 0.19 12.39 15.89
CA GLN A 83 1.46 12.44 16.63
C GLN A 83 1.36 11.95 18.09
N ASP A 84 0.15 11.98 18.66
CA ASP A 84 -0.13 11.59 20.05
C ASP A 84 -0.64 10.13 20.15
N VAL A 85 -0.79 9.45 19.01
CA VAL A 85 -1.26 8.07 18.95
C VAL A 85 -0.20 7.13 19.52
N ASP A 86 -0.56 6.41 20.59
CA ASP A 86 0.33 5.46 21.24
C ASP A 86 0.75 4.32 20.29
N LYS A 87 2.03 3.96 20.35
CA LYS A 87 2.62 2.91 19.51
C LYS A 87 1.97 1.54 19.73
N ASP A 88 1.50 1.23 20.93
CA ASP A 88 0.86 -0.04 21.23
C ASP A 88 -0.53 -0.14 20.60
N TRP A 89 -1.29 0.95 20.47
CA TRP A 89 -2.51 0.95 19.65
C TRP A 89 -2.22 0.64 18.18
N ARG A 90 -1.08 1.14 17.65
CA ARG A 90 -0.62 0.80 16.30
C ARG A 90 -0.17 -0.65 16.18
N ARG A 91 0.41 -1.22 17.24
CA ARG A 91 0.72 -2.67 17.28
C ARG A 91 -0.56 -3.50 17.30
N VAL A 92 -1.55 -3.16 18.13
CA VAL A 92 -2.86 -3.83 18.19
C VAL A 92 -3.50 -3.85 16.80
N TYR A 93 -3.52 -2.71 16.10
CA TYR A 93 -4.04 -2.63 14.74
C TYR A 93 -3.28 -3.54 13.76
N ALA A 94 -1.94 -3.53 13.82
CA ALA A 94 -1.11 -4.40 12.97
C ALA A 94 -1.35 -5.90 13.23
N PHE A 95 -1.54 -6.29 14.49
CA PHE A 95 -1.88 -7.66 14.86
C PHE A 95 -3.27 -8.06 14.36
N GLY A 96 -4.28 -7.19 14.51
CA GLY A 96 -5.61 -7.40 13.96
C GLY A 96 -5.57 -7.58 12.44
N CYS A 97 -4.77 -6.77 11.74
CA CYS A 97 -4.56 -6.90 10.30
C CYS A 97 -3.93 -8.23 9.92
N LEU A 98 -2.90 -8.66 10.65
CA LEU A 98 -2.24 -9.94 10.42
C LEU A 98 -3.22 -11.11 10.58
N LEU A 99 -3.92 -11.19 11.71
CA LEU A 99 -4.87 -12.27 11.99
C LEU A 99 -6.00 -12.30 10.96
N LYS A 100 -6.60 -11.15 10.66
CA LYS A 100 -7.66 -11.03 9.65
C LYS A 100 -7.17 -11.48 8.26
N ALA A 101 -6.02 -10.99 7.80
CA ALA A 101 -5.48 -11.34 6.50
C ALA A 101 -5.23 -12.85 6.39
N MET A 102 -4.69 -13.46 7.45
CA MET A 102 -4.43 -14.89 7.48
C MET A 102 -5.72 -15.73 7.48
N CYS A 103 -6.77 -15.31 8.21
CA CYS A 103 -8.07 -15.98 8.17
C CYS A 103 -8.75 -15.88 6.80
N LEU A 104 -8.65 -14.73 6.12
CA LEU A 104 -9.21 -14.54 4.77
C LEU A 104 -8.58 -15.45 3.71
N CYS A 105 -7.37 -15.97 3.96
CA CYS A 105 -6.65 -16.84 3.04
C CYS A 105 -6.86 -18.36 3.29
N GLU A 106 -7.85 -18.76 4.08
CA GLU A 106 -8.17 -20.17 4.30
C GLU A 106 -8.74 -20.85 3.04
N GLU A 107 -9.69 -20.18 2.37
CA GLU A 107 -10.22 -20.57 1.06
C GLU A 107 -9.84 -19.48 0.05
N PRO A 108 -8.61 -19.52 -0.50
CA PRO A 108 -8.08 -18.42 -1.28
C PRO A 108 -8.70 -18.38 -2.68
N GLY A 109 -9.54 -17.37 -2.91
CA GLY A 109 -9.91 -16.89 -4.23
C GLY A 109 -9.29 -15.52 -4.48
N ASP A 110 -9.15 -15.12 -5.75
CA ASP A 110 -8.48 -13.85 -6.09
C ASP A 110 -9.09 -12.64 -5.37
N ALA A 111 -10.41 -12.62 -5.18
CA ALA A 111 -11.10 -11.57 -4.44
C ALA A 111 -10.73 -11.57 -2.95
N THR A 112 -10.71 -12.73 -2.29
CA THR A 112 -10.37 -12.83 -0.86
C THR A 112 -8.89 -12.51 -0.61
N VAL A 113 -8.00 -12.95 -1.50
CA VAL A 113 -6.57 -12.61 -1.46
C VAL A 113 -6.36 -11.10 -1.68
N ALA A 114 -7.09 -10.47 -2.60
CA ALA A 114 -7.04 -9.02 -2.79
C ALA A 114 -7.53 -8.27 -1.54
N THR A 115 -8.59 -8.75 -0.88
CA THR A 115 -9.04 -8.20 0.40
C THR A 115 -7.99 -8.37 1.49
N ALA A 116 -7.37 -9.55 1.61
CA ALA A 116 -6.30 -9.81 2.58
C ALA A 116 -5.08 -8.91 2.34
N LEU A 117 -4.69 -8.69 1.08
CA LEU A 117 -3.61 -7.78 0.72
C LEU A 117 -3.95 -6.34 1.13
N ARG A 118 -5.19 -5.89 0.88
CA ARG A 118 -5.67 -4.58 1.34
C ARG A 118 -5.61 -4.46 2.86
N VAL A 119 -5.99 -5.50 3.61
CA VAL A 119 -5.88 -5.53 5.08
C VAL A 119 -4.41 -5.40 5.52
N CYS A 120 -3.49 -6.08 4.84
CA CYS A 120 -2.05 -5.94 5.11
C CYS A 120 -1.54 -4.53 4.83
N ASP A 121 -1.91 -3.94 3.69
CA ASP A 121 -1.52 -2.57 3.33
C ASP A 121 -2.08 -1.55 4.33
N MET A 122 -3.30 -1.75 4.84
CA MET A 122 -3.84 -0.94 5.95
C MET A 122 -2.98 -1.06 7.21
N GLY A 123 -2.57 -2.28 7.57
CA GLY A 123 -1.67 -2.51 8.70
C GLY A 123 -0.29 -1.87 8.50
N LEU A 124 0.23 -1.83 7.27
CA LEU A 124 1.49 -1.15 6.94
C LEU A 124 1.37 0.38 6.98
N LEU A 125 0.22 0.92 6.60
CA LEU A 125 -0.04 2.36 6.61
C LEU A 125 -0.29 2.89 8.02
N MET A 126 -1.11 2.19 8.81
CA MET A 126 -1.62 2.68 10.10
C MET A 126 -0.96 2.01 11.30
N GLY A 127 -0.55 0.75 11.16
CA GLY A 127 0.04 -0.03 12.24
C GLY A 127 1.49 0.31 12.53
N ALA A 128 2.05 -0.41 13.50
CA ALA A 128 3.47 -0.43 13.81
C ALA A 128 4.11 -1.72 13.29
N ALA A 129 5.42 -1.70 13.06
CA ALA A 129 6.18 -2.90 12.73
C ALA A 129 6.05 -3.96 13.84
N ILE A 130 5.67 -5.18 13.45
CA ILE A 130 5.59 -6.37 14.30
C ILE A 130 6.36 -7.51 13.62
N PHE A 131 7.01 -8.38 14.41
CA PHE A 131 7.80 -9.54 13.96
C PHE A 131 8.66 -9.31 12.72
N GLU A 132 9.60 -8.37 12.81
CA GLU A 132 10.51 -8.06 11.69
C GLU A 132 9.75 -7.79 10.38
N ASP A 133 8.75 -6.89 10.49
CA ASP A 133 7.92 -6.42 9.39
C ASP A 133 7.16 -7.55 8.67
N ILE A 134 6.56 -8.47 9.43
CA ILE A 134 5.85 -9.63 8.88
C ILE A 134 4.76 -9.26 7.87
N LEU A 135 4.06 -8.14 8.06
CA LEU A 135 3.05 -7.67 7.12
C LEU A 135 3.64 -7.34 5.74
N ILE A 136 4.90 -6.91 5.66
CA ILE A 136 5.60 -6.72 4.36
C ILE A 136 5.79 -8.08 3.69
N LYS A 137 6.22 -9.09 4.45
CA LYS A 137 6.45 -10.46 3.95
C LYS A 137 5.14 -11.11 3.50
N VAL A 138 4.07 -11.00 4.30
CA VAL A 138 2.74 -11.49 3.97
C VAL A 138 2.20 -10.78 2.72
N ALA A 139 2.25 -9.45 2.68
CA ALA A 139 1.80 -8.69 1.51
C ALA A 139 2.56 -9.08 0.23
N ALA A 140 3.87 -9.38 0.32
CA ALA A 140 4.65 -9.85 -0.82
C ALA A 140 4.16 -11.22 -1.30
N VAL A 141 3.88 -12.17 -0.40
CA VAL A 141 3.33 -13.50 -0.75
C VAL A 141 1.95 -13.36 -1.41
N LEU A 142 1.05 -12.57 -0.82
CA LEU A 142 -0.29 -12.32 -1.37
C LEU A 142 -0.22 -11.63 -2.74
N GLN A 143 0.67 -10.65 -2.89
CA GLN A 143 0.88 -9.96 -4.15
C GLN A 143 1.36 -10.94 -5.24
N MET A 144 2.34 -11.80 -4.94
CA MET A 144 2.83 -12.80 -5.91
C MET A 144 1.73 -13.74 -6.39
N HIS A 145 0.77 -14.08 -5.53
CA HIS A 145 -0.40 -14.88 -5.91
C HIS A 145 -1.35 -14.12 -6.85
N LEU A 146 -1.53 -12.81 -6.63
CA LEU A 146 -2.40 -11.96 -7.46
C LEU A 146 -1.75 -11.53 -8.78
N LEU A 147 -0.43 -11.65 -8.92
CA LEU A 147 0.22 -11.37 -10.18
C LEU A 147 -0.32 -12.35 -11.24
N PRO A 148 -0.83 -11.85 -12.38
CA PRO A 148 -1.31 -12.72 -13.44
C PRO A 148 -0.12 -13.50 -14.03
N GLY A 149 0.12 -14.70 -13.54
CA GLY A 149 1.04 -15.63 -14.18
C GLY A 149 0.47 -16.01 -15.54
N LYS A 150 0.95 -15.41 -16.64
CA LYS A 150 0.65 -15.77 -18.05
C LYS A 150 -0.75 -16.38 -18.30
N ARG A 151 -1.83 -15.76 -17.82
CA ARG A 151 -3.20 -16.17 -18.16
C ARG A 151 -3.77 -15.18 -19.20
N PRO A 152 -4.46 -15.66 -20.25
CA PRO A 152 -4.94 -14.81 -21.33
C PRO A 152 -5.96 -13.80 -20.83
N ALA A 153 -5.84 -12.55 -21.29
CA ALA A 153 -6.72 -11.45 -20.94
C ALA A 153 -8.19 -11.73 -21.30
N GLN A 154 -9.08 -11.66 -20.31
CA GLN A 154 -10.54 -11.49 -20.45
C GLN A 154 -11.04 -10.78 -19.18
N GLY A 155 -11.93 -9.77 -19.15
CA GLY A 155 -12.70 -9.04 -20.16
C GLY A 155 -13.06 -7.65 -19.57
N PRO A 156 -14.11 -6.95 -20.06
CA PRO A 156 -14.24 -5.50 -19.93
C PRO A 156 -14.66 -5.04 -18.52
N ALA A 157 -14.03 -3.96 -18.06
CA ALA A 157 -14.36 -3.26 -16.83
C ALA A 157 -15.76 -2.63 -16.90
N GLN A 158 -16.59 -2.89 -15.88
CA GLN A 158 -17.84 -2.18 -15.61
C GLN A 158 -17.58 -0.69 -15.34
N GLU A 159 -18.28 0.18 -16.06
CA GLU A 159 -18.22 1.64 -15.90
C GLU A 159 -18.87 2.07 -14.58
N GLN A 160 -18.09 2.71 -13.70
CA GLN A 160 -18.58 3.46 -12.54
C GLN A 160 -18.66 4.97 -12.83
N PRO A 161 -19.54 5.72 -12.13
CA PRO A 161 -19.86 7.10 -12.49
C PRO A 161 -18.68 8.06 -12.30
N CYS A 162 -18.44 8.85 -13.34
CA CYS A 162 -17.38 9.84 -13.44
C CYS A 162 -17.55 10.98 -12.41
N ILE A 163 -16.59 11.12 -11.48
CA ILE A 163 -16.48 12.31 -10.63
C ILE A 163 -15.66 13.38 -11.37
N LYS A 164 -16.31 14.54 -11.53
CA LYS A 164 -15.89 15.90 -11.90
C LYS A 164 -14.51 16.07 -12.57
N LYS A 165 -14.58 16.63 -13.78
CA LYS A 165 -13.49 17.00 -14.70
C LYS A 165 -12.47 17.95 -14.05
N ALA A 166 -11.19 17.60 -14.10
CA ALA A 166 -10.10 18.56 -13.95
C ALA A 166 -10.15 19.58 -15.11
N ARG A 167 -10.03 20.88 -14.78
CA ARG A 167 -9.99 21.97 -15.76
C ARG A 167 -8.73 21.84 -16.62
N ASN A 168 -8.91 21.53 -17.90
CA ASN A 168 -7.88 21.62 -18.94
C ASN A 168 -7.44 23.09 -19.13
N GLY A 169 -6.45 23.54 -18.37
CA GLY A 169 -5.60 24.66 -18.77
C GLY A 169 -4.49 24.15 -19.67
N HIS A 170 -4.25 24.80 -20.81
CA HIS A 170 -3.01 24.64 -21.56
C HIS A 170 -1.86 24.96 -20.59
N VAL A 171 -1.05 23.98 -20.18
CA VAL A 171 0.13 24.23 -19.35
C VAL A 171 1.15 24.91 -20.25
N SER A 172 1.07 26.24 -20.32
CA SER A 172 2.14 27.06 -20.88
C SER A 172 3.39 26.75 -20.08
N ILE A 173 4.38 26.14 -20.72
CA ILE A 173 5.70 25.96 -20.10
C ILE A 173 6.16 27.37 -19.71
N PRO A 174 6.34 27.68 -18.41
CA PRO A 174 6.73 29.01 -18.00
C PRO A 174 8.08 29.35 -18.62
N ASP A 175 8.19 30.50 -19.27
CA ASP A 175 9.46 31.00 -19.81
C ASP A 175 10.40 31.32 -18.63
N MET A 176 11.28 30.37 -18.32
CA MET A 176 12.20 30.45 -17.20
C MET A 176 13.41 31.29 -17.63
N ARG A 177 13.26 32.62 -17.61
CA ARG A 177 14.37 33.54 -17.93
C ARG A 177 15.56 33.27 -17.00
N SER A 178 16.73 33.05 -17.60
CA SER A 178 17.96 32.50 -17.01
C SER A 178 18.49 33.23 -15.75
N GLU A 179 18.17 34.51 -15.57
CA GLU A 179 18.72 35.36 -14.51
C GLU A 179 18.29 34.99 -13.09
N LYS A 180 17.22 34.20 -12.92
CA LYS A 180 16.77 33.66 -11.62
C LYS A 180 16.81 32.13 -11.56
N ALA A 181 17.51 31.48 -12.49
CA ALA A 181 17.60 30.02 -12.51
C ALA A 181 18.39 29.50 -11.30
N VAL A 182 17.93 28.37 -10.75
CA VAL A 182 18.68 27.65 -9.71
C VAL A 182 20.00 27.15 -10.32
N PRO A 183 21.17 27.40 -9.67
CA PRO A 183 22.45 26.97 -10.21
C PRO A 183 22.51 25.45 -10.34
N ARG A 184 23.23 24.97 -11.36
CA ARG A 184 23.43 23.55 -11.67
C ARG A 184 24.90 23.19 -11.47
N LEU A 185 25.17 22.09 -10.77
CA LEU A 185 26.51 21.57 -10.55
C LEU A 185 26.59 20.10 -10.95
N HIS A 186 27.58 19.75 -11.75
CA HIS A 186 27.83 18.37 -12.15
C HIS A 186 28.79 17.69 -11.15
N CYS A 187 28.31 16.66 -10.46
CA CYS A 187 29.05 15.86 -9.47
C CYS A 187 29.98 16.66 -8.53
N PRO A 188 29.48 17.67 -7.78
CA PRO A 188 30.33 18.44 -6.89
C PRO A 188 30.86 17.60 -5.73
N SER A 189 32.03 17.94 -5.21
CA SER A 189 32.53 17.30 -3.99
C SER A 189 31.64 17.63 -2.79
N LEU A 190 31.58 16.72 -1.80
CA LEU A 190 30.84 16.93 -0.56
C LEU A 190 31.26 18.23 0.14
N GLN A 191 32.56 18.55 0.12
CA GLN A 191 33.09 19.78 0.71
C GLN A 191 32.58 21.03 -0.04
N HIS A 192 32.58 21.00 -1.37
CA HIS A 192 32.08 22.11 -2.18
C HIS A 192 30.59 22.34 -1.93
N PHE A 193 29.78 21.27 -2.00
CA PHE A 193 28.34 21.32 -1.72
C PHE A 193 28.08 21.85 -0.30
N ARG A 194 28.79 21.32 0.71
CA ARG A 194 28.62 21.72 2.11
C ARG A 194 28.89 23.21 2.31
N LYS A 195 30.05 23.69 1.84
CA LYS A 195 30.49 25.07 2.06
C LYS A 195 29.64 26.11 1.33
N HIS A 196 29.23 25.83 0.10
CA HIS A 196 28.62 26.85 -0.77
C HIS A 196 27.09 26.77 -0.86
N TYR A 197 26.48 25.64 -0.51
CA TYR A 197 25.03 25.42 -0.66
C TYR A 197 24.34 24.95 0.61
N LEU A 198 24.84 23.89 1.26
CA LEU A 198 24.20 23.36 2.46
C LEU A 198 24.28 24.35 3.65
N MET A 199 25.50 24.78 4.02
CA MET A 199 25.68 25.72 5.14
C MET A 199 25.02 27.08 4.89
N PRO A 200 25.12 27.67 3.68
CA PRO A 200 24.44 28.93 3.37
C PRO A 200 22.94 28.78 3.04
N GLN A 201 22.39 27.56 3.08
CA GLN A 201 20.99 27.24 2.75
C GLN A 201 20.55 27.74 1.35
N LYS A 202 21.43 27.57 0.35
CA LYS A 202 21.15 27.98 -1.03
C LYS A 202 20.68 26.80 -1.88
N PRO A 203 19.61 26.96 -2.69
CA PRO A 203 19.15 25.92 -3.59
C PRO A 203 20.16 25.65 -4.71
N VAL A 204 20.27 24.38 -5.12
CA VAL A 204 21.16 23.93 -6.21
C VAL A 204 20.61 22.65 -6.84
N ILE A 205 20.81 22.49 -8.15
CA ILE A 205 20.53 21.26 -8.88
C ILE A 205 21.83 20.47 -9.03
N LEU A 206 21.79 19.18 -8.66
CA LEU A 206 22.94 18.28 -8.78
C LEU A 206 22.77 17.37 -10.00
N GLU A 207 23.66 17.51 -10.98
CA GLU A 207 23.70 16.69 -12.20
C GLU A 207 24.76 15.60 -12.09
N GLY A 208 24.61 14.50 -12.83
CA GLY A 208 25.55 13.37 -12.80
C GLY A 208 25.47 12.49 -11.55
N VAL A 209 24.62 12.86 -10.57
CA VAL A 209 24.52 12.17 -9.27
C VAL A 209 23.52 11.01 -9.31
N ALA A 210 22.31 11.23 -9.82
CA ALA A 210 21.24 10.23 -9.83
C ALA A 210 20.97 9.62 -11.22
N ASP A 211 21.63 10.13 -12.27
CA ASP A 211 21.34 9.78 -13.66
C ASP A 211 21.58 8.29 -13.98
N HIS A 212 22.46 7.65 -13.20
CA HIS A 212 22.78 6.24 -13.33
C HIS A 212 21.91 5.32 -12.45
N TRP A 213 20.99 5.88 -11.65
CA TRP A 213 20.12 5.07 -10.78
C TRP A 213 19.24 4.13 -11.62
N PRO A 214 19.02 2.87 -11.19
CA PRO A 214 18.21 1.92 -11.95
C PRO A 214 16.80 2.42 -12.26
N CYS A 215 16.20 3.25 -11.40
CA CYS A 215 14.87 3.82 -11.60
C CYS A 215 14.76 4.65 -12.89
N MET A 216 15.85 5.31 -13.32
CA MET A 216 15.88 6.10 -14.57
C MET A 216 15.65 5.24 -15.82
N LYS A 217 15.94 3.93 -15.75
CA LYS A 217 15.74 2.99 -16.86
C LYS A 217 14.56 2.05 -16.64
N LYS A 218 14.29 1.66 -15.39
CA LYS A 218 13.32 0.61 -15.06
C LYS A 218 11.91 1.13 -14.86
N TRP A 219 11.73 2.33 -14.29
CA TRP A 219 10.41 2.79 -13.83
C TRP A 219 9.58 3.32 -15.00
N SER A 220 9.01 2.39 -15.77
CA SER A 220 7.90 2.66 -16.69
C SER A 220 6.55 2.50 -15.97
N LEU A 221 5.47 2.93 -16.61
CA LEU A 221 4.13 2.75 -16.07
C LEU A 221 3.80 1.25 -15.92
N GLU A 222 4.14 0.47 -16.94
CA GLU A 222 3.96 -0.98 -16.98
C GLU A 222 4.74 -1.66 -15.86
N TYR A 223 6.00 -1.26 -15.66
CA TYR A 223 6.83 -1.77 -14.56
C TYR A 223 6.18 -1.47 -13.21
N ILE A 224 5.72 -0.24 -12.96
CA ILE A 224 5.07 0.14 -11.69
C ILE A 224 3.79 -0.66 -11.46
N GLN A 225 2.97 -0.86 -12.50
CA GLN A 225 1.77 -1.69 -12.40
C GLN A 225 2.09 -3.16 -12.11
N GLU A 226 3.16 -3.69 -12.70
CA GLU A 226 3.63 -5.05 -12.43
C GLU A 226 4.12 -5.19 -10.98
N ILE A 227 4.95 -4.28 -10.49
CA ILE A 227 5.57 -4.43 -9.16
C ILE A 227 4.70 -3.96 -7.99
N ALA A 228 3.67 -3.13 -8.23
CA ALA A 228 2.90 -2.51 -7.16
C ALA A 228 1.42 -2.32 -7.49
N GLY A 229 0.94 -2.77 -8.66
CA GLY A 229 -0.41 -2.47 -9.16
C GLY A 229 -1.54 -2.84 -8.20
N CYS A 230 -1.39 -3.95 -7.46
CA CYS A 230 -2.37 -4.44 -6.50
C CYS A 230 -2.27 -3.78 -5.11
N ARG A 231 -1.25 -2.94 -4.86
CA ARG A 231 -1.00 -2.33 -3.55
C ARG A 231 -1.91 -1.13 -3.33
N THR A 232 -2.50 -1.07 -2.15
CA THR A 232 -3.35 0.05 -1.72
C THR A 232 -2.48 1.20 -1.26
N VAL A 233 -2.73 2.39 -1.81
CA VAL A 233 -1.97 3.61 -1.53
C VAL A 233 -2.92 4.78 -1.21
N PRO A 234 -2.50 5.73 -0.34
CA PRO A 234 -3.21 6.99 -0.16
C PRO A 234 -2.98 7.90 -1.38
N VAL A 235 -4.07 8.46 -1.91
CA VAL A 235 -4.07 9.36 -3.06
C VAL A 235 -4.76 10.66 -2.66
N GLU A 236 -4.06 11.77 -2.87
CA GLU A 236 -4.63 13.11 -2.74
C GLU A 236 -5.52 13.43 -3.94
N VAL A 237 -6.73 13.91 -3.67
CA VAL A 237 -7.73 14.28 -4.68
C VAL A 237 -8.14 15.72 -4.43
N GLY A 238 -7.74 16.62 -5.32
CA GLY A 238 -8.01 18.05 -5.26
C GLY A 238 -6.98 18.82 -6.09
N SER A 239 -7.24 20.10 -6.39
CA SER A 239 -6.26 20.93 -7.11
C SER A 239 -5.08 21.34 -6.23
N ARG A 240 -5.34 21.64 -4.96
CA ARG A 240 -4.33 21.99 -3.95
C ARG A 240 -4.77 21.46 -2.61
N TYR A 241 -3.81 21.13 -1.74
CA TYR A 241 -4.08 20.67 -0.37
C TYR A 241 -4.77 21.72 0.51
N THR A 242 -4.75 22.99 0.09
CA THR A 242 -5.42 24.11 0.79
C THR A 242 -6.89 24.27 0.39
N ASP A 243 -7.35 23.57 -0.64
CA ASP A 243 -8.71 23.74 -1.17
C ASP A 243 -9.69 22.92 -0.33
N GLU A 244 -10.89 23.44 -0.07
CA GLU A 244 -11.93 22.73 0.71
C GLU A 244 -12.38 21.42 0.06
N GLU A 245 -12.25 21.31 -1.26
CA GLU A 245 -12.56 20.09 -2.03
C GLU A 245 -11.44 19.04 -1.97
N TRP A 246 -10.30 19.35 -1.33
CA TRP A 246 -9.22 18.40 -1.14
C TRP A 246 -9.63 17.28 -0.19
N SER A 247 -9.30 16.05 -0.57
CA SER A 247 -9.49 14.86 0.26
C SER A 247 -8.39 13.84 -0.01
N GLN A 248 -8.19 12.92 0.92
CA GLN A 248 -7.39 11.73 0.69
C GLN A 248 -8.31 10.52 0.50
N ARG A 249 -7.96 9.66 -0.45
CA ARG A 249 -8.67 8.40 -0.72
C ARG A 249 -7.68 7.26 -0.85
N LEU A 250 -8.09 6.09 -0.38
CA LEU A 250 -7.33 4.86 -0.57
C LEU A 250 -7.82 4.18 -1.85
N MET A 251 -6.89 3.80 -2.71
CA MET A 251 -7.12 3.00 -3.90
C MET A 251 -5.86 2.22 -4.25
N THR A 252 -5.98 1.22 -5.11
CA THR A 252 -4.81 0.52 -5.63
C THR A 252 -4.02 1.40 -6.61
N VAL A 253 -2.73 1.10 -6.78
CA VAL A 253 -1.88 1.74 -7.80
C VAL A 253 -2.48 1.58 -9.20
N ASN A 254 -3.05 0.42 -9.52
CA ASN A 254 -3.73 0.18 -10.79
C ASN A 254 -4.96 1.07 -10.98
N GLU A 255 -5.79 1.21 -9.95
CA GLU A 255 -6.96 2.11 -10.00
C GLU A 255 -6.54 3.56 -10.19
N PHE A 256 -5.50 4.01 -9.46
CA PHE A 256 -4.94 5.35 -9.60
C PHE A 256 -4.47 5.62 -11.03
N ILE A 257 -3.65 4.73 -11.59
CA ILE A 257 -3.11 4.84 -12.94
C ILE A 257 -4.23 4.87 -13.98
N SER A 258 -5.19 3.95 -13.88
CA SER A 258 -6.33 3.87 -14.79
C SER A 258 -7.14 5.16 -14.76
N LYS A 259 -7.49 5.62 -13.54
CA LYS A 259 -8.42 6.73 -13.33
C LYS A 259 -7.81 8.09 -13.62
N TYR A 260 -6.59 8.35 -13.17
CA TYR A 260 -5.98 9.68 -13.16
C TYR A 260 -4.84 9.87 -14.16
N ILE A 261 -4.24 8.80 -14.71
CA ILE A 261 -3.14 8.91 -15.67
C ILE A 261 -3.61 8.54 -17.09
N LEU A 262 -4.16 7.34 -17.29
CA LEU A 262 -4.49 6.83 -18.62
C LEU A 262 -5.81 7.37 -19.19
N ASN A 263 -6.84 7.53 -18.35
CA ASN A 263 -8.12 8.08 -18.80
C ASN A 263 -8.00 9.55 -19.26
N GLU A 264 -7.07 10.32 -18.70
CA GLU A 264 -6.76 11.66 -19.20
C GLU A 264 -6.17 11.63 -20.63
N VAL A 265 -5.31 10.64 -20.93
CA VAL A 265 -4.66 10.50 -22.24
C VAL A 265 -5.67 10.16 -23.35
N ARG A 266 -6.66 9.31 -23.06
CA ARG A 266 -7.73 8.96 -24.02
C ARG A 266 -8.58 10.16 -24.42
N ILE A 267 -8.88 11.06 -23.49
CA ILE A 267 -9.63 12.29 -23.75
C ILE A 267 -8.80 13.27 -24.60
N ARG A 268 -7.48 13.36 -24.37
CA ARG A 268 -6.56 14.19 -25.17
C ARG A 268 -6.42 13.71 -26.62
N LYS A 269 -6.39 12.38 -26.87
CA LYS A 269 -6.31 11.84 -28.24
C LYS A 269 -7.58 12.11 -29.06
N ARG A 270 -8.78 11.97 -28.46
CA ARG A 270 -10.05 12.23 -29.16
C ARG A 270 -10.25 13.71 -29.55
N LYS A 271 -9.72 14.66 -28.77
CA LYS A 271 -9.79 16.10 -29.10
C LYS A 271 -8.81 16.56 -30.19
N LYS A 272 -7.84 15.72 -30.58
CA LYS A 272 -6.84 16.04 -31.63
C LYS A 272 -7.25 15.50 -33.01
N LEU A 273 -8.31 14.70 -33.07
CA LEU A 273 -8.84 14.02 -34.26
C LEU A 273 -10.17 14.63 -34.76
N LEU A 274 -10.63 15.70 -34.12
CA LEU A 274 -11.75 16.57 -34.50
C LEU A 274 -11.18 17.97 -34.75
#